data_AF-A0A2V8EM61-F1
#
_entry.id   AF-A0A2V8EM61-F1
#
_cell.length_a   1.000
_cell.length_b   1.000
_cell.length_c   1.000
_cell.angle_alpha   90.00
_cell.angle_beta   90.00
_cell.angle_gamma   90.00
#
_symmetry.space_group_name_H-M   'P 1'
#
loop_
_entity.id
_entity.type
_entity.pdbx_description
1 polymer ?
#
loop_
_entity_poly.entity_id
_entity_poly.type
_entity_poly.pdbx_seq_one_letter_code
_entity_poly.pdbx_strand_id
1 'polypeptide(L)'
;MAHRADLERLTAVASRLGAFVAERHPLALADAIDAFEQAAGERALRDEASIEAIRPAFARELARRLHARPMPEGLAEPTPRATAAARIEQAYTQIVDDCDGFLRRAAIEASLTRDERVEILRGMCLTRATDNRLKTFFTSGEIKYGAAAFQGKGFRSLGQEAIYAAGIRLKRGARHRGADGGWNGD
;
A
#
# COMPACT_ATOMS: atom_id res chain seq x y z
N MET A 1 -1.58 -15.01 -24.94
CA MET A 1 -0.23 -15.23 -24.40
C MET A 1 0.54 -13.93 -24.61
N ALA A 2 0.77 -13.13 -23.57
CA ALA A 2 1.58 -11.92 -23.70
C ALA A 2 3.01 -12.31 -24.09
N HIS A 3 3.60 -11.62 -25.07
CA HIS A 3 4.89 -12.01 -25.65
C HIS A 3 5.99 -11.77 -24.61
N ARG A 4 6.93 -12.72 -24.45
CA ARG A 4 8.04 -12.61 -23.47
C ARG A 4 8.84 -11.30 -23.61
N ALA A 5 8.91 -10.77 -24.82
CA ALA A 5 9.55 -9.49 -25.13
C ALA A 5 8.81 -8.26 -24.54
N ASP A 6 7.51 -8.36 -24.25
CA ASP A 6 6.73 -7.27 -23.63
C ASP A 6 7.02 -7.22 -22.11
N LEU A 7 7.24 -8.39 -21.48
CA LEU A 7 7.60 -8.48 -20.07
C LEU A 7 9.01 -7.97 -19.76
N GLU A 8 9.98 -8.14 -20.68
CA GLU A 8 11.36 -7.68 -20.50
C GLU A 8 11.51 -6.15 -20.60
N ARG A 9 10.53 -5.43 -21.18
CA ARG A 9 10.54 -3.96 -21.28
C ARG A 9 9.96 -3.25 -20.05
N LEU A 10 9.24 -3.98 -19.20
CA LEU A 10 8.57 -3.38 -18.05
C LEU A 10 9.61 -2.97 -17.00
N THR A 11 9.61 -1.69 -16.62
CA THR A 11 10.37 -1.22 -15.46
C THR A 11 10.01 -2.06 -14.22
N ALA A 12 10.88 -2.11 -13.21
CA ALA A 12 10.60 -2.86 -11.99
C ALA A 12 9.26 -2.47 -11.33
N VAL A 13 8.87 -1.19 -11.44
CA VAL A 13 7.56 -0.68 -10.98
C VAL A 13 6.42 -1.24 -11.83
N ALA A 14 6.56 -1.22 -13.16
CA ALA A 14 5.55 -1.71 -14.09
C ALA A 14 5.29 -3.21 -13.93
N SER A 15 6.34 -4.01 -13.76
CA SER A 15 6.23 -5.45 -13.50
C SER A 15 5.50 -5.73 -12.17
N ARG A 16 5.83 -5.00 -11.10
CA ARG A 16 5.15 -5.13 -9.79
C ARG A 16 3.70 -4.65 -9.85
N LEU A 17 3.41 -3.58 -10.58
CA LEU A 17 2.03 -3.13 -10.82
C LEU A 17 1.24 -4.20 -11.56
N GLY A 18 1.80 -4.76 -12.63
CA GLY A 18 1.19 -5.85 -13.39
C GLY A 18 0.88 -7.06 -12.52
N ALA A 19 1.80 -7.47 -11.65
CA ALA A 19 1.57 -8.55 -10.70
C ALA A 19 0.43 -8.22 -9.71
N PHE A 20 0.41 -7.01 -9.16
CA PHE A 20 -0.67 -6.54 -8.27
C PHE A 20 -2.04 -6.55 -8.96
N VAL A 21 -2.11 -6.03 -10.19
CA VAL A 21 -3.36 -5.98 -10.97
C VAL A 21 -3.79 -7.40 -11.39
N ALA A 22 -2.86 -8.27 -11.76
CA ALA A 22 -3.18 -9.66 -12.09
C ALA A 22 -3.81 -10.41 -10.91
N GLU A 23 -3.36 -10.13 -9.68
CA GLU A 23 -3.92 -10.75 -8.48
C GLU A 23 -5.26 -10.13 -8.04
N ARG A 24 -5.41 -8.81 -8.12
CA ARG A 24 -6.56 -8.09 -7.57
C ARG A 24 -7.67 -7.85 -8.60
N HIS A 25 -7.29 -7.50 -9.83
CA HIS A 25 -8.17 -7.03 -10.91
C HIS A 25 -7.78 -7.65 -12.26
N PRO A 26 -7.76 -8.99 -12.40
CA PRO A 26 -7.18 -9.66 -13.58
C PRO A 26 -7.82 -9.23 -14.91
N LEU A 27 -9.12 -8.90 -14.91
CA LEU A 27 -9.84 -8.46 -16.11
C LEU A 27 -9.51 -7.02 -16.54
N ALA A 28 -8.80 -6.25 -15.71
CA ALA A 28 -8.33 -4.90 -16.02
C ALA A 28 -6.82 -4.87 -16.33
N LEU A 29 -6.13 -6.02 -16.31
CA LEU A 29 -4.68 -6.08 -16.45
C LEU A 29 -4.15 -5.41 -17.71
N ALA A 30 -4.75 -5.72 -18.88
CA ALA A 30 -4.33 -5.12 -20.14
C ALA A 30 -4.50 -3.58 -20.12
N ASP A 31 -5.67 -3.09 -19.70
CA ASP A 31 -5.93 -1.65 -19.61
C ASP A 31 -4.98 -0.95 -18.63
N ALA A 32 -4.64 -1.60 -17.51
CA ALA A 32 -3.73 -1.05 -16.52
C ALA A 32 -2.28 -0.97 -17.03
N ILE A 33 -1.79 -2.00 -17.73
CA ILE A 33 -0.44 -1.98 -18.32
C ILE A 33 -0.36 -0.90 -19.40
N ASP A 34 -1.30 -0.87 -20.33
CA ASP A 34 -1.30 0.11 -21.41
C ASP A 34 -1.44 1.55 -20.88
N ALA A 35 -2.32 1.77 -19.89
CA ALA A 35 -2.46 3.09 -19.25
C ALA A 35 -1.17 3.52 -18.56
N PHE A 36 -0.48 2.57 -17.91
CA PHE A 36 0.80 2.83 -17.27
C PHE A 36 1.88 3.19 -18.27
N GLU A 37 2.02 2.42 -19.35
CA GLU A 37 2.99 2.70 -20.42
C GLU A 37 2.76 4.06 -21.06
N GLN A 38 1.49 4.42 -21.32
CA GLN A 38 1.14 5.73 -21.87
C GLN A 38 1.44 6.88 -20.90
N ALA A 39 1.20 6.70 -19.60
CA ALA A 39 1.48 7.72 -18.60
C ALA A 39 2.98 7.87 -18.30
N ALA A 40 3.70 6.75 -18.18
CA ALA A 40 5.13 6.73 -17.92
C ALA A 40 5.93 7.21 -19.13
N GLY A 41 5.56 6.77 -20.34
CA GLY A 41 6.37 6.93 -21.54
C GLY A 41 7.75 6.32 -21.35
N GLU A 42 8.80 7.03 -21.76
CA GLU A 42 10.20 6.61 -21.59
C GLU A 42 10.80 6.97 -20.22
N ARG A 43 9.99 7.49 -19.28
CA ARG A 43 10.51 7.97 -17.99
C ARG A 43 11.03 6.82 -17.13
N ALA A 44 12.22 6.99 -16.58
CA ALA A 44 12.77 6.09 -15.57
C ALA A 44 12.16 6.41 -14.19
N LEU A 45 11.32 5.52 -13.68
CA LEU A 45 10.64 5.66 -12.39
C LEU A 45 11.54 5.11 -11.26
N ARG A 46 12.50 5.92 -10.81
CA ARG A 46 13.57 5.50 -9.87
C ARG A 46 13.43 6.09 -8.47
N ASP A 47 12.68 7.17 -8.32
CA ASP A 47 12.53 7.93 -7.08
C ASP A 47 11.06 8.28 -6.80
N GLU A 48 10.78 8.83 -5.62
CA GLU A 48 9.42 9.23 -5.24
C GLU A 48 8.83 10.23 -6.25
N ALA A 49 9.59 11.27 -6.62
CA ALA A 49 9.10 12.35 -7.48
C ALA A 49 8.71 11.86 -8.88
N SER A 50 9.51 10.98 -9.49
CA SER A 50 9.22 10.41 -10.81
C SER A 50 7.97 9.53 -10.79
N ILE A 51 7.73 8.77 -9.72
CA ILE A 51 6.52 7.96 -9.56
C ILE A 51 5.30 8.85 -9.30
N GLU A 52 5.41 9.83 -8.40
CA GLU A 52 4.33 10.79 -8.10
C GLU A 52 3.88 11.57 -9.33
N ALA A 53 4.82 11.98 -10.18
CA ALA A 53 4.54 12.77 -11.37
C ALA A 53 3.61 12.07 -12.37
N ILE A 54 3.64 10.74 -12.46
CA ILE A 54 2.83 9.99 -13.43
C ILE A 54 1.44 9.61 -12.90
N ARG A 55 1.25 9.57 -11.58
CA ARG A 55 0.01 9.08 -10.94
C ARG A 55 -1.26 9.72 -11.49
N PRO A 56 -1.37 11.07 -11.62
CA PRO A 56 -2.59 11.68 -12.12
C PRO A 56 -2.87 11.35 -13.60
N ALA A 57 -1.83 11.24 -14.42
CA ALA A 57 -1.97 10.89 -15.83
C ALA A 57 -2.40 9.43 -16.00
N PHE A 58 -1.77 8.53 -15.25
CA PHE A 58 -2.12 7.12 -15.20
C PHE A 58 -3.57 6.89 -14.75
N ALA A 59 -4.00 7.51 -13.65
CA ALA A 59 -5.36 7.36 -13.13
C ALA A 59 -6.41 7.82 -14.15
N ARG A 60 -6.19 8.97 -14.81
CA ARG A 60 -7.08 9.46 -15.88
C ARG A 60 -7.14 8.51 -17.07
N GLU A 61 -5.99 8.00 -17.52
CA GLU A 61 -5.94 7.12 -18.69
C GLU A 61 -6.58 5.76 -18.41
N LEU A 62 -6.34 5.18 -17.23
CA LEU A 62 -6.98 3.94 -16.80
C LEU A 62 -8.50 4.11 -16.70
N ALA A 63 -8.96 5.19 -16.05
CA ALA A 63 -10.38 5.50 -15.97
C ALA A 63 -10.99 5.62 -17.37
N ARG A 64 -10.36 6.38 -18.27
CA ARG A 64 -10.82 6.56 -19.66
C ARG A 64 -10.97 5.23 -20.39
N ARG A 65 -10.00 4.31 -20.25
CA ARG A 65 -10.04 2.98 -20.88
C ARG A 65 -11.16 2.11 -20.33
N LEU A 66 -11.34 2.10 -19.01
CA LEU A 66 -12.42 1.35 -18.37
C LEU A 66 -13.80 1.84 -18.83
N HIS A 67 -14.01 3.16 -18.91
CA HIS A 67 -15.28 3.75 -19.35
C HIS A 67 -15.53 3.62 -20.86
N ALA A 68 -14.50 3.35 -21.67
CA ALA A 68 -14.67 3.09 -23.09
C ALA A 68 -15.26 1.70 -23.38
N ARG A 69 -15.37 0.82 -22.37
CA ARG A 69 -15.93 -0.52 -22.53
C ARG A 69 -17.45 -0.43 -22.75
N PRO A 70 -17.99 -1.13 -23.76
CA PRO A 70 -19.42 -1.12 -24.03
C PRO A 70 -20.19 -1.77 -22.87
N MET A 71 -21.27 -1.14 -22.44
CA MET A 71 -22.18 -1.69 -21.44
C MET A 71 -23.46 -2.18 -22.13
N PRO A 72 -23.83 -3.46 -21.98
CA PRO A 72 -25.09 -3.96 -22.50
C PRO A 72 -26.28 -3.24 -21.85
N GLU A 73 -27.24 -2.84 -22.67
CA GLU A 73 -28.50 -2.26 -22.19
C GLU A 73 -29.46 -3.34 -21.66
N GLY A 74 -30.38 -2.95 -20.78
CA GLY A 74 -31.45 -3.84 -20.30
C GLY A 74 -31.01 -4.90 -19.28
N LEU A 75 -29.80 -4.79 -18.71
CA LEU A 75 -29.36 -5.70 -17.65
C LEU A 75 -30.24 -5.53 -16.40
N ALA A 76 -30.63 -6.66 -15.81
CA ALA A 76 -31.27 -6.68 -14.51
C ALA A 76 -30.33 -6.14 -13.42
N GLU A 77 -30.90 -5.71 -12.30
CA GLU A 77 -30.13 -5.24 -11.15
C GLU A 77 -29.27 -6.38 -10.57
N PRO A 78 -27.94 -6.25 -10.49
CA PRO A 78 -27.07 -7.25 -9.85
C PRO A 78 -27.30 -7.35 -8.33
N THR A 79 -27.89 -6.32 -7.72
CA THR A 79 -28.23 -6.27 -6.29
C THR A 79 -29.45 -5.37 -6.15
N PRO A 80 -30.41 -5.67 -5.26
CA PRO A 80 -31.61 -4.85 -5.13
C PRO A 80 -31.29 -3.37 -4.92
N ARG A 81 -31.90 -2.51 -5.74
CA ARG A 81 -31.71 -1.05 -5.76
C ARG A 81 -30.32 -0.59 -6.24
N ALA A 82 -29.55 -1.46 -6.89
CA ALA A 82 -28.30 -1.11 -7.53
C ALA A 82 -28.35 -1.51 -9.00
N THR A 83 -28.32 -0.52 -9.89
CA THR A 83 -28.27 -0.78 -11.34
C THR A 83 -26.94 -1.41 -11.73
N ALA A 84 -26.92 -2.14 -12.85
CA ALA A 84 -25.68 -2.67 -13.40
C ALA A 84 -24.65 -1.56 -13.66
N ALA A 85 -25.09 -0.41 -14.18
CA ALA A 85 -24.25 0.77 -14.40
C ALA A 85 -23.58 1.26 -13.11
N ALA A 86 -24.35 1.47 -12.04
CA ALA A 86 -23.80 1.92 -10.76
C ALA A 86 -22.78 0.92 -10.18
N ARG A 87 -23.05 -0.38 -10.30
CA ARG A 87 -22.12 -1.42 -9.83
C ARG A 87 -20.82 -1.45 -10.63
N ILE A 88 -20.88 -1.23 -11.94
CA ILE A 88 -19.72 -1.15 -12.83
C ILE A 88 -18.89 0.11 -12.52
N GLU A 89 -19.53 1.27 -12.36
CA GLU A 89 -18.87 2.51 -11.97
C GLU A 89 -18.11 2.39 -10.65
N GLN A 90 -18.71 1.73 -9.66
CA GLN A 90 -18.03 1.41 -8.41
C GLN A 90 -16.81 0.50 -8.62
N ALA A 91 -16.92 -0.49 -9.51
CA ALA A 91 -15.80 -1.37 -9.83
C ALA A 91 -14.65 -0.60 -10.50
N TYR A 92 -14.97 0.28 -11.46
CA TYR A 92 -13.97 1.12 -12.14
C TYR A 92 -13.27 2.05 -11.17
N THR A 93 -14.03 2.72 -10.29
CA THR A 93 -13.47 3.57 -9.23
C THR A 93 -12.51 2.77 -8.34
N GLN A 94 -12.91 1.59 -7.87
CA GLN A 94 -12.06 0.75 -7.02
C GLN A 94 -10.76 0.33 -7.72
N ILE A 95 -10.83 -0.02 -9.01
CA ILE A 95 -9.63 -0.41 -9.78
C ILE A 95 -8.65 0.77 -9.86
N VAL A 96 -9.15 1.97 -10.17
CA VAL A 96 -8.32 3.18 -10.27
C VAL A 96 -7.68 3.51 -8.93
N ASP A 97 -8.47 3.51 -7.85
CA ASP A 97 -8.01 3.81 -6.49
C ASP A 97 -6.96 2.79 -6.01
N ASP A 98 -7.18 1.50 -6.28
CA ASP A 98 -6.24 0.45 -5.89
C ASP A 98 -4.89 0.58 -6.62
N CYS A 99 -4.93 0.90 -7.93
CA CYS A 99 -3.73 1.08 -8.72
C CYS A 99 -2.99 2.38 -8.35
N ASP A 100 -3.71 3.48 -8.10
CA ASP A 100 -3.12 4.71 -7.59
C ASP A 100 -2.49 4.50 -6.20
N GLY A 101 -3.19 3.82 -5.31
CA GLY A 101 -2.69 3.45 -3.99
C GLY A 101 -1.45 2.54 -4.06
N PHE A 102 -1.37 1.66 -5.05
CA PHE A 102 -0.16 0.89 -5.33
C PHE A 102 1.01 1.82 -5.70
N LEU A 103 0.81 2.76 -6.63
CA LEU A 103 1.87 3.69 -7.04
C LEU A 103 2.29 4.59 -5.89
N ARG A 104 1.37 5.04 -5.03
CA ARG A 104 1.72 5.79 -3.81
C ARG A 104 2.60 4.97 -2.88
N ARG A 105 2.29 3.67 -2.66
CA ARG A 105 3.15 2.78 -1.86
C ARG A 105 4.54 2.61 -2.49
N ALA A 106 4.62 2.49 -3.81
CA ALA A 106 5.90 2.42 -4.52
C ALA A 106 6.72 3.72 -4.39
N ALA A 107 6.06 4.89 -4.48
CA ALA A 107 6.67 6.19 -4.25
C ALA A 107 7.23 6.32 -2.82
N ILE A 108 6.44 5.94 -1.81
CA ILE A 108 6.88 5.93 -0.40
C ILE A 108 8.09 5.00 -0.25
N GLU A 109 8.06 3.79 -0.80
CA GLU A 109 9.20 2.87 -0.75
C GLU A 109 10.45 3.48 -1.40
N ALA A 110 10.31 4.14 -2.56
CA ALA A 110 11.40 4.81 -3.26
C ALA A 110 11.95 6.01 -2.49
N SER A 111 11.12 6.66 -1.65
CA SER A 111 11.54 7.77 -0.78
C SER A 111 12.42 7.36 0.40
N LEU A 112 12.42 6.07 0.78
CA LEU A 112 13.13 5.61 1.98
C LEU A 112 14.64 5.62 1.77
N THR A 113 15.32 6.43 2.58
CA THR A 113 16.77 6.49 2.62
C THR A 113 17.36 5.20 3.19
N ARG A 114 18.65 4.98 2.97
CA ARG A 114 19.37 3.83 3.54
C ARG A 114 19.28 3.81 5.07
N ASP A 115 19.45 4.96 5.71
CA ASP A 115 19.45 5.06 7.17
C ASP A 115 18.06 4.79 7.74
N GLU A 116 17.01 5.29 7.10
CA GLU A 116 15.63 4.95 7.47
C GLU A 116 15.35 3.44 7.32
N ARG A 117 15.85 2.80 6.26
CA ARG A 117 15.71 1.34 6.07
C ARG A 117 16.41 0.55 7.17
N VAL A 118 17.62 0.98 7.56
CA VAL A 118 18.36 0.38 8.68
C VAL A 118 17.60 0.58 9.99
N GLU A 119 17.05 1.76 10.23
CA GLU A 119 16.27 2.06 11.43
C GLU A 119 14.98 1.23 11.50
N ILE A 120 14.25 1.12 10.39
CA ILE A 120 13.05 0.25 10.30
C ILE A 120 13.42 -1.20 10.65
N LEU A 121 14.51 -1.72 10.09
CA LEU A 121 14.95 -3.09 10.39
C LEU A 121 15.32 -3.26 11.87
N ARG A 122 16.03 -2.29 12.46
CA ARG A 122 16.36 -2.29 13.89
C ARG A 122 15.11 -2.29 14.74
N GLY A 123 14.15 -1.41 14.43
CA GLY A 123 12.86 -1.34 15.10
C GLY A 123 12.12 -2.67 15.04
N MET A 124 12.01 -3.28 13.85
CA MET A 124 11.36 -4.58 13.67
C MET A 124 12.02 -5.69 14.51
N CYS A 125 13.36 -5.76 14.50
CA CYS A 125 14.11 -6.72 15.29
C CYS A 125 13.94 -6.50 16.79
N LEU A 126 13.98 -5.25 17.25
CA LEU A 126 13.81 -4.89 18.65
C LEU A 126 12.38 -5.20 19.14
N THR A 127 11.36 -4.87 18.34
CA THR A 127 9.97 -5.20 18.62
C THR A 127 9.81 -6.71 18.79
N ARG A 128 10.34 -7.52 17.85
CA ARG A 128 10.29 -8.98 17.96
C ARG A 128 11.04 -9.53 19.18
N ALA A 129 12.24 -9.02 19.46
CA ALA A 129 13.02 -9.44 20.61
C ALA A 129 12.31 -9.10 21.93
N THR A 130 11.69 -7.92 21.99
CA THR A 130 10.91 -7.45 23.14
C THR A 130 9.68 -8.32 23.34
N ASP A 131 8.90 -8.56 22.30
CA ASP A 131 7.72 -9.43 22.35
C ASP A 131 8.07 -10.84 22.82
N ASN A 132 9.18 -11.41 22.31
CA ASN A 132 9.66 -12.72 22.76
C ASN A 132 10.05 -12.72 24.24
N ARG A 133 10.77 -11.70 24.71
CA ARG A 133 11.19 -11.61 26.11
C ARG A 133 10.01 -11.41 27.05
N LEU A 134 9.09 -10.52 26.69
CA LEU A 134 7.85 -10.29 27.43
C LEU A 134 7.02 -11.58 27.48
N LYS A 135 6.86 -12.28 26.35
CA LYS A 135 6.18 -13.58 26.33
C LYS A 135 6.79 -14.54 27.35
N THR A 136 8.12 -14.71 27.36
CA THR A 136 8.80 -15.57 28.35
C THR A 136 8.49 -15.15 29.78
N PHE A 137 8.56 -13.86 30.10
CA PHE A 137 8.28 -13.35 31.45
C PHE A 137 6.85 -13.66 31.93
N PHE A 138 5.86 -13.48 31.05
CA PHE A 138 4.46 -13.73 31.38
C PHE A 138 4.10 -15.22 31.38
N THR A 139 4.73 -16.06 30.55
CA THR A 139 4.43 -17.50 30.51
C THR A 139 5.17 -18.31 31.58
N SER A 140 6.37 -17.87 32.01
CA SER A 140 7.15 -18.55 33.05
C SER A 140 6.64 -18.29 34.47
N GLY A 141 5.80 -17.27 34.65
CA GLY A 141 5.39 -16.80 35.97
C GLY A 141 6.51 -16.06 36.73
N GLU A 142 7.57 -15.62 36.05
CA GLU A 142 8.59 -14.72 36.63
C GLU A 142 7.97 -13.39 37.10
N ILE A 143 6.95 -12.89 36.38
CA ILE A 143 6.20 -11.69 36.78
C ILE A 143 4.96 -12.08 37.57
N LYS A 144 4.91 -11.64 38.85
CA LYS A 144 3.82 -11.89 39.80
C LYS A 144 3.39 -10.60 40.49
N TYR A 145 2.11 -10.53 40.86
CA TYR A 145 1.60 -9.57 41.83
C TYR A 145 1.13 -10.32 43.08
N GLY A 146 1.87 -10.18 44.18
CA GLY A 146 1.71 -11.04 45.35
C GLY A 146 1.97 -12.51 45.00
N ALA A 147 1.01 -13.39 45.30
CA ALA A 147 1.10 -14.82 44.97
C ALA A 147 0.60 -15.16 43.54
N ALA A 148 -0.05 -14.22 42.85
CA ALA A 148 -0.69 -14.48 41.56
C ALA A 148 0.25 -14.16 40.40
N ALA A 149 0.39 -15.12 39.47
CA ALA A 149 1.06 -14.89 38.20
C ALA A 149 0.18 -14.02 37.29
N PHE A 150 0.81 -13.11 36.55
CA PHE A 150 0.09 -12.26 35.61
C PHE A 150 -0.32 -13.08 34.38
N GLN A 151 -1.61 -13.44 34.29
CA GLN A 151 -2.19 -14.25 33.22
C GLN A 151 -2.84 -13.33 32.18
N GLY A 152 -2.37 -13.37 30.93
CA GLY A 152 -2.91 -12.55 29.86
C GLY A 152 -2.59 -13.11 28.49
N LYS A 153 -3.45 -12.82 27.52
CA LYS A 153 -3.19 -13.09 26.09
C LYS A 153 -1.95 -12.27 25.72
N GLY A 154 -0.80 -12.94 25.60
CA GLY A 154 0.50 -12.29 25.42
C GLY A 154 0.57 -11.37 24.20
N PHE A 155 1.64 -10.58 24.14
CA PHE A 155 1.94 -9.65 23.04
C PHE A 155 1.97 -10.38 21.70
N ARG A 156 1.39 -9.75 20.67
CA ARG A 156 1.26 -10.33 19.31
C ARG A 156 1.64 -9.34 18.24
N SER A 157 2.88 -8.86 18.26
CA SER A 157 3.43 -8.09 17.15
C SER A 157 3.96 -8.98 16.01
N LEU A 158 3.97 -10.31 16.17
CA LEU A 158 4.55 -11.22 15.18
C LEU A 158 3.84 -11.07 13.82
N GLY A 159 4.61 -10.70 12.79
CA GLY A 159 4.09 -10.42 11.44
C GLY A 159 3.54 -9.01 11.26
N GLN A 160 3.52 -8.19 12.32
CA GLN A 160 3.05 -6.80 12.33
C GLN A 160 4.18 -5.82 12.61
N GLU A 161 5.43 -6.27 12.79
CA GLU A 161 6.53 -5.42 13.25
C GLU A 161 6.84 -4.27 12.29
N ALA A 162 6.52 -4.43 11.00
CA ALA A 162 6.70 -3.40 9.97
C ALA A 162 5.89 -2.11 10.26
N ILE A 163 4.86 -2.17 11.12
CA ILE A 163 4.12 -0.96 11.56
C ILE A 163 5.04 0.07 12.24
N TYR A 164 6.20 -0.35 12.75
CA TYR A 164 7.25 0.54 13.26
C TYR A 164 7.59 1.66 12.26
N ALA A 165 7.60 1.36 10.96
CA ALA A 165 7.88 2.32 9.90
C ALA A 165 6.88 3.50 9.85
N ALA A 166 5.65 3.33 10.33
CA ALA A 166 4.68 4.42 10.37
C ALA A 166 5.12 5.57 11.29
N GLY A 167 5.97 5.28 12.28
CA GLY A 167 6.45 6.26 13.25
C GLY A 167 7.76 6.95 12.89
N ILE A 168 8.55 6.42 11.93
CA ILE A 168 9.96 6.83 11.77
C ILE A 168 10.15 8.28 11.28
N ARG A 169 9.14 8.84 10.59
CA ARG A 169 9.16 10.22 10.10
C ARG A 169 8.33 11.18 10.95
N LEU A 170 7.59 10.68 11.95
CA LEU A 170 6.80 11.52 12.85
C LEU A 170 7.73 12.28 13.80
N LYS A 171 7.76 13.60 13.68
CA LYS A 171 8.53 14.48 14.55
C LYS A 171 7.65 14.89 15.74
N ARG A 172 8.09 14.60 16.97
CA ARG A 172 7.35 14.93 18.22
C ARG A 172 8.20 15.79 19.16
N GLY A 173 7.55 16.47 20.10
CA GLY A 173 8.20 17.30 21.14
C GLY A 173 7.94 18.80 20.98
N ALA A 174 8.26 19.59 22.01
CA ALA A 174 7.88 21.01 22.11
C ALA A 174 8.27 21.86 20.88
N ARG A 175 9.38 21.54 20.22
CA ARG A 175 9.86 22.20 19.00
C ARG A 175 8.98 21.96 17.74
N HIS A 176 8.10 20.96 17.78
CA HIS A 176 7.18 20.60 16.69
C HIS A 176 5.72 20.92 17.04
N ARG A 177 5.48 21.69 18.12
CA ARG A 177 4.15 22.17 18.50
C ARG A 177 3.92 23.56 17.92
N GLY A 178 2.86 23.71 17.12
CA GLY A 178 2.42 24.99 16.59
C GLY A 178 1.90 25.93 17.68
N ALA A 179 1.91 27.24 17.38
CA ALA A 179 1.39 28.26 18.28
C ALA A 179 -0.14 28.15 18.51
N ASP A 180 -0.83 27.51 17.57
CA ASP A 180 -2.25 27.13 17.63
C ASP A 180 -2.52 25.86 18.47
N GLY A 181 -1.47 25.24 19.00
CA GLY A 181 -1.56 23.99 19.75
C GLY A 181 -1.58 22.74 18.86
N GLY A 182 -1.51 22.89 17.54
CA GLY A 182 -1.35 21.81 16.57
C GLY A 182 0.04 21.18 16.63
N TRP A 183 0.21 20.03 15.96
CA TRP A 183 1.52 19.42 15.76
C TRP A 183 1.93 19.64 14.30
N ASN A 184 3.15 20.12 14.08
CA ASN A 184 3.71 20.42 12.76
C ASN A 184 4.83 19.42 12.42
N GLY A 185 4.71 18.20 12.93
CA GLY A 185 5.76 17.19 12.90
C GLY A 185 5.45 16.00 11.99
N ASP A 186 4.28 15.99 11.40
CA ASP A 186 3.81 15.09 10.34
C ASP A 186 4.07 15.68 8.94
#